data_AF-A0A6A3IRI3-F1
#
_entry.id   AF-A0A6A3IRI3-F1
#
_cell.length_a   1.000
_cell.length_b   1.000
_cell.length_c   1.000
_cell.angle_alpha   90.00
_cell.angle_beta   90.00
_cell.angle_gamma   90.00
#
_symmetry.space_group_name_H-M   'P 1'
#
loop_
_entity.id
_entity.type
_entity.pdbx_description
1 polymer ?
#
loop_
_entity_poly.entity_id
_entity_poly.type
_entity_poly.pdbx_seq_one_letter_code
_entity_poly.pdbx_strand_id
1 'polypeptide(L)'
;MNDFGPWTSCDAVTGVKTRTRTVQVASMYGGSACPSTTEQGFCNPIDCKLSDWSAFGACNATSGLKTRTRTVTTQPLYGGTACLPLTDTAACDAVNCQVGSWGSWSACNAATLTSTRSRKITVNAAYGGVECPCLTETSPCKMPTPTNCAVTAWSDWTKCASKTSTRTRTRKVVTAATNGGTACPALSETGSCSGLTCTMGVWSSWTTGCDSYGMQTRTRVILDDPYTCSDFCDATMEWRACTYSNTTNDYSPPAASVLLASGEMALEAEAFGQDGEPSHVQALYV
;
A
#
# COMPACT_ATOMS: atom_id res chain seq x y z
N MET A 1 65.10 -27.22 -90.27
CA MET A 1 63.82 -26.96 -89.56
C MET A 1 63.34 -25.59 -89.97
N ASN A 2 62.04 -25.34 -90.01
CA ASN A 2 61.55 -23.97 -90.13
C ASN A 2 61.57 -23.24 -88.77
N ASP A 3 61.28 -21.95 -88.81
CA ASP A 3 61.06 -21.15 -87.61
C ASP A 3 59.77 -21.57 -86.91
N PHE A 4 59.71 -21.31 -85.61
CA PHE A 4 58.49 -21.55 -84.84
C PHE A 4 57.35 -20.66 -85.34
N GLY A 5 56.18 -21.26 -85.45
CA GLY A 5 54.94 -20.53 -85.69
C GLY A 5 54.53 -19.65 -84.51
N PRO A 6 53.41 -18.92 -84.64
CA PRO A 6 52.87 -18.13 -83.55
C PRO A 6 52.49 -19.00 -82.35
N TRP A 7 52.48 -18.40 -81.17
CA TRP A 7 51.94 -19.03 -79.97
C TRP A 7 50.43 -19.27 -80.10
N THR A 8 49.96 -20.38 -79.56
CA THR A 8 48.53 -20.64 -79.34
C THR A 8 47.95 -19.70 -78.29
N SER A 9 46.62 -19.61 -78.24
CA SER A 9 45.92 -18.97 -77.13
C SER A 9 46.23 -19.68 -75.82
N CYS A 10 46.33 -18.92 -74.72
CA CYS A 10 46.55 -19.47 -73.39
C CYS A 10 45.45 -20.45 -73.01
N ASP A 11 45.83 -21.63 -72.52
CA ASP A 11 44.91 -22.53 -71.84
C ASP A 11 44.41 -21.88 -70.54
N ALA A 12 43.08 -21.76 -70.39
CA ALA A 12 42.45 -21.02 -69.30
C ALA A 12 42.72 -21.62 -67.91
N VAL A 13 43.01 -22.92 -67.83
CA VAL A 13 43.18 -23.65 -66.56
C VAL A 13 44.65 -23.72 -66.17
N THR A 14 45.51 -24.10 -67.13
CA THR A 14 46.94 -24.34 -66.88
C THR A 14 47.81 -23.11 -67.13
N GLY A 15 47.32 -22.10 -67.86
CA GLY A 15 48.10 -20.93 -68.25
C GLY A 15 49.24 -21.22 -69.21
N VAL A 16 49.25 -22.40 -69.83
CA VAL A 16 50.27 -22.80 -70.79
C VAL A 16 49.84 -22.37 -72.19
N LYS A 17 50.80 -21.83 -72.95
CA LYS A 17 50.71 -21.60 -74.40
C LYS A 17 51.79 -22.42 -75.08
N THR A 18 51.54 -22.85 -76.31
CA THR A 18 52.46 -23.70 -77.07
C THR A 18 52.71 -23.12 -78.46
N ARG A 19 53.90 -23.35 -79.02
CA ARG A 19 54.18 -23.09 -80.44
C ARG A 19 54.94 -24.25 -81.03
N THR A 20 54.78 -24.46 -82.32
CA THR A 20 55.38 -25.60 -83.02
C THR A 20 56.16 -25.17 -84.24
N ARG A 21 57.14 -26.00 -84.61
CA ARG A 21 57.93 -25.92 -85.84
C ARG A 21 58.01 -27.30 -86.47
N THR A 22 58.23 -27.38 -87.78
CA THR A 22 58.32 -28.65 -88.50
C THR A 22 59.75 -28.95 -88.93
N VAL A 23 60.05 -30.24 -88.96
CA VAL A 23 61.30 -30.77 -89.50
C VAL A 23 61.18 -30.79 -91.02
N GLN A 24 61.88 -29.88 -91.69
CA GLN A 24 61.88 -29.81 -93.17
C GLN A 24 62.64 -30.97 -93.81
N VAL A 25 63.66 -31.50 -93.15
CA VAL A 25 64.47 -32.64 -93.61
C VAL A 25 64.81 -33.53 -92.41
N ALA A 26 64.48 -34.81 -92.48
CA ALA A 26 64.76 -35.78 -91.43
C ALA A 26 66.24 -36.19 -91.41
N SER A 27 66.77 -36.55 -90.23
CA SER A 27 68.14 -37.06 -90.10
C SER A 27 68.30 -38.39 -90.84
N MET A 28 69.24 -38.47 -91.77
CA MET A 28 69.59 -39.70 -92.52
C MET A 28 70.99 -40.21 -92.13
N TYR A 29 71.23 -41.51 -92.34
CA TYR A 29 72.54 -42.18 -92.19
C TYR A 29 73.25 -41.97 -90.83
N GLY A 30 72.51 -42.07 -89.72
CA GLY A 30 73.09 -41.97 -88.36
C GLY A 30 73.32 -40.54 -87.84
N GLY A 31 72.81 -39.52 -88.54
CA GLY A 31 72.81 -38.15 -88.04
C GLY A 31 71.97 -37.96 -86.76
N SER A 32 72.32 -36.95 -85.96
CA SER A 32 71.64 -36.65 -84.70
C SER A 32 70.17 -36.31 -84.89
N ALA A 33 69.33 -36.76 -83.96
CA ALA A 33 67.92 -36.43 -83.96
C ALA A 33 67.70 -34.90 -83.88
N CYS A 34 66.70 -34.45 -84.61
CA CYS A 34 66.21 -33.09 -84.56
C CYS A 34 65.79 -32.69 -83.13
N PRO A 35 66.10 -31.47 -82.64
CA PRO A 35 65.60 -30.96 -81.36
C PRO A 35 64.06 -30.91 -81.29
N SER A 36 63.50 -30.65 -80.11
CA SER A 36 62.04 -30.56 -79.95
C SER A 36 61.38 -29.64 -80.98
N THR A 37 60.27 -30.12 -81.53
CA THR A 37 59.39 -29.40 -82.46
C THR A 37 58.32 -28.60 -81.74
N THR A 38 58.17 -28.78 -80.42
CA THR A 38 57.20 -28.08 -79.58
C THR A 38 57.90 -27.31 -78.47
N GLU A 39 57.49 -26.07 -78.27
CA GLU A 39 57.93 -25.22 -77.18
C GLU A 39 56.71 -24.81 -76.34
N GLN A 40 56.87 -24.82 -75.02
CA GLN A 40 55.85 -24.38 -74.06
C GLN A 40 56.29 -23.05 -73.44
N GLY A 41 55.32 -22.18 -73.19
CA GLY A 41 55.50 -20.95 -72.44
C GLY A 41 54.34 -20.74 -71.48
N PHE A 42 54.52 -19.83 -70.53
CA PHE A 42 53.49 -19.48 -69.56
C PHE A 42 52.88 -18.13 -69.91
N CYS A 43 51.60 -17.99 -69.59
CA CYS A 43 50.87 -16.74 -69.65
C CYS A 43 51.03 -15.99 -68.33
N ASN A 44 50.93 -14.65 -68.39
CA ASN A 44 51.04 -13.84 -67.18
C ASN A 44 49.80 -14.10 -66.30
N PRO A 45 49.98 -14.40 -65.00
CA PRO A 45 48.87 -14.59 -64.09
C PRO A 45 47.93 -13.39 -64.06
N ILE A 46 46.63 -13.65 -64.04
CA ILE A 46 45.60 -12.62 -63.82
C ILE A 46 45.00 -12.89 -62.46
N ASP A 47 45.23 -11.98 -61.51
CA ASP A 47 44.66 -12.09 -60.16
C ASP A 47 43.18 -11.76 -60.15
N CYS A 48 42.46 -12.37 -59.21
CA CYS A 48 41.07 -12.03 -58.98
C CYS A 48 40.92 -10.57 -58.53
N LYS A 49 39.97 -9.85 -59.13
CA LYS A 49 39.55 -8.52 -58.69
C LYS A 49 38.11 -8.57 -58.21
N LEU A 50 37.85 -7.88 -57.10
CA LEU A 50 36.54 -7.84 -56.45
C LEU A 50 35.94 -6.44 -56.57
N SER A 51 34.62 -6.35 -56.51
CA SER A 51 33.91 -5.07 -56.36
C SER A 51 34.08 -4.53 -54.94
N ASP A 52 33.67 -3.26 -54.76
CA ASP A 52 33.40 -2.74 -53.43
C ASP A 52 32.29 -3.54 -52.74
N TRP A 53 32.29 -3.47 -51.41
CA TRP A 53 31.25 -4.06 -50.58
C TRP A 53 29.94 -3.30 -50.74
N SER A 54 28.83 -4.04 -50.73
CA SER A 54 27.51 -3.45 -50.49
C SER A 54 27.40 -2.90 -49.07
N ALA A 55 26.38 -2.08 -48.85
CA ALA A 55 25.97 -1.74 -47.48
C ALA A 55 25.52 -3.02 -46.74
N PHE A 56 25.68 -3.02 -45.42
CA PHE A 56 25.10 -4.09 -44.60
C PHE A 56 23.59 -4.14 -44.78
N GLY A 57 23.06 -5.34 -44.95
CA GLY A 57 21.62 -5.59 -44.92
C GLY A 57 21.01 -5.38 -43.54
N ALA A 58 19.70 -5.57 -43.45
CA ALA A 58 18.98 -5.50 -42.18
C ALA A 58 19.52 -6.52 -41.17
N CYS A 59 19.45 -6.18 -39.89
CA CYS A 59 19.85 -7.09 -38.84
C CYS A 59 18.90 -8.29 -38.76
N ASN A 60 19.46 -9.50 -38.67
CA ASN A 60 18.67 -10.68 -38.38
C ASN A 60 18.25 -10.69 -36.91
N ALA A 61 16.95 -10.67 -36.64
CA ALA A 61 16.40 -10.61 -35.29
C ALA A 61 16.81 -11.80 -34.40
N THR A 62 17.03 -12.97 -34.99
CA THR A 62 17.34 -14.21 -34.26
C THR A 62 18.84 -14.33 -33.96
N SER A 63 19.70 -14.06 -34.95
CA SER A 63 21.15 -14.20 -34.77
C SER A 63 21.85 -12.94 -34.27
N GLY A 64 21.22 -11.77 -34.38
CA GLY A 64 21.84 -10.49 -34.04
C GLY A 64 23.01 -10.10 -34.96
N LEU A 65 23.04 -10.67 -36.16
CA LEU A 65 24.08 -10.43 -37.16
C LEU A 65 23.50 -9.72 -38.40
N LYS A 66 24.33 -8.88 -39.02
CA LYS A 66 24.09 -8.23 -40.31
C LYS A 66 25.16 -8.67 -41.32
N THR A 67 24.76 -8.81 -42.58
CA THR A 67 25.63 -9.33 -43.65
C THR A 67 25.71 -8.35 -44.81
N ARG A 68 26.88 -8.27 -45.44
CA ARG A 68 27.12 -7.55 -46.71
C ARG A 68 27.82 -8.46 -47.70
N THR A 69 27.77 -8.08 -48.97
CA THR A 69 28.28 -8.89 -50.09
C THR A 69 29.07 -8.05 -51.09
N ARG A 70 29.95 -8.71 -51.84
CA ARG A 70 30.66 -8.13 -52.99
C ARG A 70 30.74 -9.17 -54.10
N THR A 71 31.09 -8.76 -55.30
CA THR A 71 31.13 -9.64 -56.48
C THR A 71 32.53 -9.71 -57.09
N VAL A 72 32.77 -10.74 -57.88
CA VAL A 72 34.02 -10.87 -58.65
C VAL A 72 33.90 -10.03 -59.93
N THR A 73 34.78 -9.05 -60.10
CA THR A 73 34.87 -8.19 -61.29
C THR A 73 35.89 -8.71 -62.30
N THR A 74 36.85 -9.52 -61.86
CA THR A 74 37.79 -10.22 -62.76
C THR A 74 38.08 -11.60 -62.18
N GLN A 75 37.85 -12.65 -62.96
CA GLN A 75 38.14 -14.02 -62.54
C GLN A 75 39.66 -14.29 -62.61
N PRO A 76 40.20 -15.06 -61.65
CA PRO A 76 41.61 -15.42 -61.68
C PRO A 76 41.87 -16.39 -62.84
N LEU A 77 42.93 -16.15 -63.60
CA LEU A 77 43.37 -16.99 -64.70
C LEU A 77 44.87 -17.26 -64.62
N TYR A 78 45.30 -18.37 -65.23
CA TYR A 78 46.71 -18.70 -65.44
C TYR A 78 47.53 -18.78 -64.14
N GLY A 79 46.94 -19.36 -63.09
CA GLY A 79 47.58 -19.47 -61.77
C GLY A 79 47.57 -18.19 -60.94
N GLY A 80 46.76 -17.19 -61.31
CA GLY A 80 46.56 -15.98 -60.51
C GLY A 80 45.88 -16.23 -59.17
N THR A 81 45.97 -15.25 -58.28
CA THR A 81 45.49 -15.33 -56.91
C THR A 81 43.97 -15.50 -56.84
N ALA A 82 43.51 -16.50 -56.09
CA ALA A 82 42.10 -16.78 -55.91
C ALA A 82 41.36 -15.63 -55.21
N CYS A 83 40.05 -15.53 -55.46
CA CYS A 83 39.21 -14.51 -54.86
C CYS A 83 39.11 -14.68 -53.33
N LEU A 84 39.17 -13.56 -52.61
CA LEU A 84 38.80 -13.49 -51.20
C LEU A 84 37.29 -13.74 -51.00
N PRO A 85 36.81 -13.96 -49.74
CA PRO A 85 35.39 -14.16 -49.47
C PRO A 85 34.51 -13.03 -50.02
N LEU A 86 33.36 -13.44 -50.54
CA LEU A 86 32.37 -12.55 -51.16
C LEU A 86 31.28 -12.08 -50.19
N THR A 87 31.30 -12.62 -48.96
CA THR A 87 30.33 -12.34 -47.91
C THR A 87 31.07 -11.99 -46.63
N ASP A 88 30.55 -10.99 -45.92
CA ASP A 88 31.08 -10.53 -44.64
C ASP A 88 29.92 -10.34 -43.65
N THR A 89 30.12 -10.76 -42.41
CA THR A 89 29.08 -10.78 -41.38
C THR A 89 29.60 -10.11 -40.12
N ALA A 90 28.81 -9.18 -39.58
CA ALA A 90 29.15 -8.42 -38.38
C ALA A 90 28.00 -8.46 -37.37
N ALA A 91 28.30 -8.21 -36.10
CA ALA A 91 27.28 -8.00 -35.08
C ALA A 91 26.46 -6.75 -35.39
N CYS A 92 25.19 -6.79 -35.02
CA CYS A 92 24.34 -5.62 -35.07
C CYS A 92 24.65 -4.66 -33.94
N ASP A 93 24.27 -3.40 -34.14
CA ASP A 93 24.45 -2.37 -33.15
C ASP A 93 23.44 -2.59 -32.02
N ALA A 94 23.89 -2.51 -30.77
CA ALA A 94 23.05 -2.75 -29.61
C ALA A 94 21.93 -1.72 -29.52
N VAL A 95 20.70 -2.19 -29.30
CA VAL A 95 19.53 -1.33 -29.08
C VAL A 95 19.14 -1.43 -27.62
N ASN A 96 19.34 -0.34 -26.87
CA ASN A 96 18.95 -0.29 -25.47
C ASN A 96 17.45 -0.10 -25.32
N CYS A 97 16.87 -0.70 -24.27
CA CYS A 97 15.47 -0.49 -23.98
C CYS A 97 15.16 0.99 -23.68
N GLN A 98 14.04 1.46 -24.22
CA GLN A 98 13.49 2.78 -23.92
C GLN A 98 12.09 2.62 -23.32
N VAL A 99 11.79 3.44 -22.32
CA VAL A 99 10.51 3.45 -21.61
C VAL A 99 9.88 4.82 -21.69
N GLY A 100 8.55 4.85 -21.76
CA GLY A 100 7.77 6.07 -21.79
C GLY A 100 7.68 6.74 -20.42
N SER A 101 6.95 7.85 -20.38
CA SER A 101 6.62 8.55 -19.14
C SER A 101 5.77 7.69 -18.20
N TRP A 102 5.90 7.95 -16.91
CA TRP A 102 5.03 7.37 -15.90
C TRP A 102 3.58 7.75 -16.12
N GLY A 103 2.68 6.77 -15.94
CA GLY A 103 1.26 7.01 -15.79
C GLY A 103 0.94 7.68 -14.44
N SER A 104 -0.34 7.97 -14.25
CA SER A 104 -0.85 8.49 -12.98
C SER A 104 -0.72 7.45 -11.86
N TRP A 105 -0.60 7.92 -10.63
CA TRP A 105 -0.70 7.08 -9.43
C TRP A 105 -2.09 6.47 -9.32
N SER A 106 -2.15 5.21 -8.90
CA SER A 106 -3.39 4.56 -8.52
C SER A 106 -4.00 5.23 -7.28
N ALA A 107 -5.28 4.94 -7.03
CA ALA A 107 -5.85 5.17 -5.71
C ALA A 107 -5.05 4.44 -4.63
N CYS A 108 -5.10 4.97 -3.40
CA CYS A 108 -4.44 4.34 -2.26
C CYS A 108 -5.09 3.00 -1.93
N ASN A 109 -4.28 1.95 -1.80
CA ASN A 109 -4.75 0.67 -1.28
C ASN A 109 -4.88 0.76 0.25
N ALA A 110 -6.09 0.58 0.78
CA ALA A 110 -6.37 0.71 2.21
C ALA A 110 -5.71 -0.38 3.08
N ALA A 111 -5.43 -1.56 2.51
CA ALA A 111 -4.80 -2.65 3.24
C ALA A 111 -3.28 -2.49 3.32
N THR A 112 -2.64 -2.05 2.24
CA THR A 112 -1.17 -1.92 2.17
C THR A 112 -0.66 -0.51 2.40
N LEU A 113 -1.56 0.49 2.43
CA LEU A 113 -1.24 1.92 2.56
C LEU A 113 -0.27 2.43 1.48
N THR A 114 -0.34 1.85 0.28
CA THR A 114 0.51 2.19 -0.86
C THR A 114 -0.30 2.53 -2.10
N SER A 115 0.31 3.36 -2.94
CA SER A 115 -0.14 3.68 -4.30
C SER A 115 0.91 3.20 -5.29
N THR A 116 0.48 2.81 -6.49
CA THR A 116 1.35 2.27 -7.53
C THR A 116 1.14 3.04 -8.83
N ARG A 117 2.20 3.26 -9.60
CA ARG A 117 2.12 3.74 -10.98
C ARG A 117 2.94 2.86 -11.91
N SER A 118 2.60 2.87 -13.19
CA SER A 118 3.29 2.09 -14.21
C SER A 118 3.64 2.92 -15.45
N ARG A 119 4.64 2.47 -16.19
CA ARG A 119 5.03 3.00 -17.51
C ARG A 119 5.21 1.87 -18.51
N LYS A 120 5.12 2.19 -19.79
CA LYS A 120 5.25 1.22 -20.88
C LYS A 120 6.63 1.27 -21.51
N ILE A 121 7.09 0.12 -22.00
CA ILE A 121 8.23 0.04 -22.91
C ILE A 121 7.83 0.66 -24.25
N THR A 122 8.66 1.55 -24.78
CA THR A 122 8.49 2.14 -26.12
C THR A 122 9.43 1.48 -27.14
N VAL A 123 10.59 1.00 -26.70
CA VAL A 123 11.53 0.22 -27.52
C VAL A 123 12.09 -0.91 -26.66
N ASN A 124 11.97 -2.16 -27.13
CA ASN A 124 12.57 -3.30 -26.43
C ASN A 124 14.08 -3.33 -26.65
N ALA A 125 14.81 -3.87 -25.68
CA ALA A 125 16.23 -4.16 -25.87
C ALA A 125 16.41 -5.20 -26.99
N ALA A 126 17.42 -5.00 -27.83
CA ALA A 126 17.79 -5.95 -28.87
C ALA A 126 19.31 -5.97 -29.08
N TYR A 127 19.81 -7.07 -29.65
CA TYR A 127 21.20 -7.22 -30.09
C TYR A 127 22.24 -6.95 -28.99
N GLY A 128 21.96 -7.42 -27.76
CA GLY A 128 22.85 -7.23 -26.61
C GLY A 128 22.75 -5.85 -25.96
N GLY A 129 21.71 -5.07 -26.26
CA GLY A 129 21.42 -3.82 -25.56
C GLY A 129 20.95 -4.01 -24.13
N VAL A 130 20.92 -2.93 -23.37
CA VAL A 130 20.56 -2.92 -21.95
C VAL A 130 19.05 -3.13 -21.77
N GLU A 131 18.70 -4.06 -20.87
CA GLU A 131 17.33 -4.38 -20.49
C GLU A 131 16.57 -3.21 -19.87
N CYS A 132 15.23 -3.29 -19.93
CA CYS A 132 14.37 -2.22 -19.44
C CYS A 132 14.49 -2.03 -17.91
N PRO A 133 14.50 -0.78 -17.41
CA PRO A 133 14.39 -0.53 -15.99
C PRO A 133 12.99 -0.95 -15.47
N CYS A 134 12.80 -0.91 -14.15
CA CYS A 134 11.50 -1.20 -13.55
C CYS A 134 10.38 -0.37 -14.18
N LEU A 135 9.29 -1.05 -14.53
CA LEU A 135 8.11 -0.49 -15.18
C LEU A 135 7.00 -0.12 -14.20
N THR A 136 7.17 -0.49 -12.94
CA THR A 136 6.21 -0.26 -11.85
C THR A 136 6.95 0.39 -10.69
N GLU A 137 6.30 1.38 -10.09
CA GLU A 137 6.79 2.08 -8.91
C GLU A 137 5.70 2.12 -7.85
N THR A 138 6.08 1.83 -6.61
CA THR A 138 5.17 1.82 -5.46
C THR A 138 5.66 2.82 -4.43
N SER A 139 4.75 3.63 -3.90
CA SER A 139 5.05 4.64 -2.88
C SER A 139 3.98 4.65 -1.79
N PRO A 140 4.35 4.90 -0.51
CA PRO A 140 3.37 5.09 0.55
C PRO A 140 2.38 6.20 0.20
N CYS A 141 1.12 5.96 0.52
CA CYS A 141 0.11 6.99 0.34
C CYS A 141 0.35 8.13 1.32
N LYS A 142 0.09 9.36 0.88
CA LYS A 142 -0.12 10.48 1.79
C LYS A 142 -1.51 10.36 2.39
N MET A 143 -1.68 9.47 3.37
CA MET A 143 -2.94 9.35 4.09
C MET A 143 -3.19 10.62 4.92
N PRO A 144 -4.47 10.97 5.19
CA PRO A 144 -4.78 11.98 6.19
C PRO A 144 -4.19 11.56 7.54
N THR A 145 -3.80 12.53 8.37
CA THR A 145 -3.18 12.27 9.67
C THR A 145 -3.99 11.28 10.52
N PRO A 146 -3.33 10.37 11.26
CA PRO A 146 -4.02 9.47 12.18
C PRO A 146 -4.93 10.27 13.12
N THR A 147 -6.17 9.83 13.27
CA THR A 147 -7.11 10.43 14.23
C THR A 147 -7.37 9.39 15.31
N ASN A 148 -6.95 9.70 16.53
CA ASN A 148 -7.11 8.81 17.68
C ASN A 148 -8.57 8.81 18.14
N CYS A 149 -9.00 7.70 18.75
CA CYS A 149 -10.32 7.66 19.33
C CYS A 149 -10.44 8.63 20.52
N ALA A 150 -11.53 9.40 20.54
CA ALA A 150 -11.90 10.25 21.67
C ALA A 150 -13.22 9.74 22.28
N VAL A 151 -13.29 9.72 23.60
CA VAL A 151 -14.47 9.26 24.37
C VAL A 151 -14.96 10.36 25.30
N THR A 152 -16.24 10.30 25.68
CA THR A 152 -16.82 11.22 26.67
C THR A 152 -16.23 10.98 28.06
N ALA A 153 -16.52 11.90 28.98
CA ALA A 153 -16.43 11.60 30.41
C ALA A 153 -17.29 10.37 30.76
N TRP A 154 -16.93 9.70 31.85
CA TRP A 154 -17.74 8.62 32.39
C TRP A 154 -19.12 9.15 32.83
N SER A 155 -20.13 8.32 32.64
CA SER A 155 -21.41 8.48 33.33
C SER A 155 -21.23 8.35 34.84
N ASP A 156 -22.26 8.76 35.58
CA ASP A 156 -22.39 8.38 36.98
C ASP A 156 -22.44 6.86 37.10
N TRP A 157 -22.06 6.37 38.28
CA TRP A 157 -22.16 4.96 38.62
C TRP A 157 -23.63 4.55 38.74
N THR A 158 -23.95 3.34 38.25
CA THR A 158 -25.23 2.72 38.59
C THR A 158 -25.31 2.41 40.08
N LYS A 159 -26.54 2.17 40.57
CA LYS A 159 -26.74 1.55 41.88
C LYS A 159 -26.02 0.20 41.97
N CYS A 160 -25.66 -0.20 43.18
CA CYS A 160 -25.04 -1.49 43.44
C CYS A 160 -26.02 -2.65 43.13
N ALA A 161 -25.55 -3.62 42.36
CA ALA A 161 -26.30 -4.83 42.08
C ALA A 161 -26.25 -5.76 43.29
N SER A 162 -27.40 -6.03 43.91
CA SER A 162 -27.51 -6.76 45.18
C SER A 162 -26.88 -8.15 45.17
N LYS A 163 -26.89 -8.84 44.01
CA LYS A 163 -26.38 -10.22 43.89
C LYS A 163 -24.87 -10.30 43.73
N THR A 164 -24.26 -9.30 43.10
CA THR A 164 -22.85 -9.33 42.72
C THR A 164 -22.02 -8.30 43.47
N SER A 165 -22.64 -7.40 44.24
CA SER A 165 -21.97 -6.31 44.95
C SER A 165 -21.08 -5.45 44.03
N THR A 166 -21.56 -5.21 42.80
CA THR A 166 -20.85 -4.42 41.79
C THR A 166 -21.72 -3.30 41.24
N ARG A 167 -21.06 -2.27 40.73
CA ARG A 167 -21.69 -1.15 40.02
C ARG A 167 -20.97 -0.91 38.70
N THR A 168 -21.66 -0.35 37.72
CA THR A 168 -21.11 -0.12 36.39
C THR A 168 -21.24 1.35 36.03
N ARG A 169 -20.27 1.88 35.28
CA ARG A 169 -20.42 3.16 34.58
C ARG A 169 -19.98 3.01 33.13
N THR A 170 -20.50 3.86 32.26
CA THR A 170 -20.25 3.77 30.82
C THR A 170 -19.82 5.11 30.25
N ARG A 171 -19.16 5.09 29.10
CA ARG A 171 -18.84 6.29 28.31
C ARG A 171 -19.03 5.99 26.84
N LYS A 172 -19.22 7.03 26.03
CA LYS A 172 -19.50 6.89 24.60
C LYS A 172 -18.31 7.34 23.77
N VAL A 173 -18.19 6.79 22.57
CA VAL A 173 -17.23 7.24 21.56
C VAL A 173 -17.73 8.55 20.96
N VAL A 174 -16.88 9.57 20.97
CA VAL A 174 -17.11 10.88 20.33
C VAL A 174 -16.49 10.88 18.93
N THR A 175 -15.28 10.34 18.81
CA THR A 175 -14.56 10.23 17.55
C THR A 175 -13.99 8.84 17.46
N ALA A 176 -14.37 8.10 16.41
CA ALA A 176 -13.80 6.79 16.14
C ALA A 176 -12.37 6.92 15.63
N ALA A 177 -11.53 5.92 15.91
CA ALA A 177 -10.18 5.89 15.38
C ALA A 177 -10.19 5.68 13.85
N THR A 178 -9.44 6.50 13.12
CA THR A 178 -9.29 6.38 11.66
C THR A 178 -7.83 6.51 11.25
N ASN A 179 -7.48 6.01 10.06
CA ASN A 179 -6.14 6.11 9.46
C ASN A 179 -5.01 5.59 10.38
N GLY A 180 -5.26 4.48 11.08
CA GLY A 180 -4.28 3.89 12.01
C GLY A 180 -4.14 4.59 13.36
N GLY A 181 -5.08 5.48 13.73
CA GLY A 181 -5.14 6.08 15.06
C GLY A 181 -5.41 5.05 16.17
N THR A 182 -5.11 5.42 17.41
CA THR A 182 -5.26 4.54 18.59
C THR A 182 -6.73 4.19 18.83
N ALA A 183 -7.00 2.90 19.06
CA ALA A 183 -8.32 2.37 19.37
C ALA A 183 -8.91 2.97 20.66
N CYS A 184 -10.24 2.95 20.77
CA CYS A 184 -10.92 3.49 21.93
C CYS A 184 -10.56 2.70 23.20
N PRO A 185 -10.33 3.39 24.35
CA PRO A 185 -10.19 2.71 25.62
C PRO A 185 -11.53 2.10 26.05
N ALA A 186 -11.53 1.29 27.13
CA ALA A 186 -12.73 0.58 27.59
C ALA A 186 -13.94 1.52 27.76
N LEU A 187 -15.09 1.13 27.20
CA LEU A 187 -16.32 1.95 27.22
C LEU A 187 -17.23 1.65 28.41
N SER A 188 -16.91 0.59 29.16
CA SER A 188 -17.62 0.17 30.37
C SER A 188 -16.59 -0.13 31.44
N GLU A 189 -16.89 0.25 32.67
CA GLU A 189 -16.07 -0.04 33.84
C GLU A 189 -16.96 -0.58 34.95
N THR A 190 -16.50 -1.63 35.60
CA THR A 190 -17.19 -2.27 36.72
C THR A 190 -16.37 -2.06 37.99
N GLY A 191 -16.99 -1.46 39.00
CA GLY A 191 -16.41 -1.23 40.32
C GLY A 191 -17.03 -2.14 41.38
N SER A 192 -16.28 -2.37 42.45
CA SER A 192 -16.78 -3.05 43.66
C SER A 192 -17.56 -2.08 44.55
N CYS A 193 -18.60 -2.59 45.22
CA CYS A 193 -19.35 -1.86 46.23
C CYS A 193 -18.89 -2.14 47.67
N SER A 194 -17.87 -2.99 47.84
CA SER A 194 -17.35 -3.35 49.16
C SER A 194 -16.81 -2.12 49.90
N GLY A 195 -17.34 -1.83 51.08
CA GLY A 195 -16.92 -0.70 51.92
C GLY A 195 -17.56 0.65 51.58
N LEU A 196 -18.51 0.70 50.64
CA LEU A 196 -19.34 1.89 50.45
C LEU A 196 -20.26 2.06 51.67
N THR A 197 -20.36 3.29 52.16
CA THR A 197 -21.36 3.70 53.15
C THR A 197 -22.38 4.59 52.45
N CYS A 198 -23.60 4.66 52.97
CA CYS A 198 -24.61 5.52 52.39
C CYS A 198 -24.15 6.98 52.45
N THR A 199 -23.78 7.53 51.29
CA THR A 199 -23.30 8.91 51.18
C THR A 199 -24.35 9.72 50.44
N MET A 200 -24.90 10.71 51.13
CA MET A 200 -25.98 11.54 50.63
C MET A 200 -25.43 12.85 50.08
N GLY A 201 -25.93 13.26 48.92
CA GLY A 201 -25.63 14.56 48.34
C GLY A 201 -26.22 15.69 49.18
N VAL A 202 -25.75 16.91 48.91
CA VAL A 202 -26.33 18.11 49.52
C VAL A 202 -27.80 18.25 49.11
N TRP A 203 -28.62 18.73 50.05
CA TRP A 203 -30.00 19.09 49.76
C TRP A 203 -30.06 20.25 48.76
N SER A 204 -30.96 20.16 47.79
CA SER A 204 -31.35 21.29 46.97
C SER A 204 -32.03 22.37 47.83
N SER A 205 -32.12 23.57 47.28
CA SER A 205 -32.95 24.62 47.87
C SER A 205 -34.42 24.18 47.85
N TRP A 206 -35.17 24.61 48.85
CA TRP A 206 -36.62 24.41 48.88
C TRP A 206 -37.29 25.02 47.65
N THR A 207 -38.36 24.40 47.16
CA THR A 207 -39.20 24.93 46.07
C THR A 207 -39.59 26.38 46.34
N THR A 208 -39.65 27.19 45.28
CA THR A 208 -40.09 28.58 45.38
C THR A 208 -41.60 28.63 45.60
N GLY A 209 -42.05 29.10 46.77
CA GLY A 209 -43.47 29.10 47.15
C GLY A 209 -43.98 27.75 47.65
N CYS A 210 -45.28 27.69 47.92
CA CYS A 210 -45.98 26.52 48.47
C CYS A 210 -46.88 25.90 47.40
N ASP A 211 -47.02 24.57 47.41
CA ASP A 211 -47.97 23.89 46.54
C ASP A 211 -49.43 24.08 47.01
N SER A 212 -50.39 23.51 46.27
CA SER A 212 -51.82 23.58 46.57
C SER A 212 -52.24 22.92 47.88
N TYR A 213 -51.35 22.14 48.49
CA TYR A 213 -51.54 21.51 49.80
C TYR A 213 -50.77 22.25 50.91
N GLY A 214 -50.16 23.39 50.60
CA GLY A 214 -49.41 24.20 51.54
C GLY A 214 -48.06 23.59 51.90
N MET A 215 -47.38 22.89 50.98
CA MET A 215 -46.10 22.23 51.24
C MET A 215 -44.98 22.78 50.36
N GLN A 216 -43.76 22.77 50.90
CA GLN A 216 -42.54 22.89 50.10
C GLN A 216 -41.82 21.57 50.05
N THR A 217 -41.12 21.33 48.94
CA THR A 217 -40.27 20.16 48.78
C THR A 217 -38.83 20.56 48.55
N ARG A 218 -37.91 19.71 48.99
CA ARG A 218 -36.53 19.70 48.51
C ARG A 218 -36.08 18.28 48.26
N THR A 219 -35.04 18.13 47.45
CA THR A 219 -34.53 16.85 47.01
C THR A 219 -33.02 16.78 47.20
N ARG A 220 -32.49 15.59 47.43
CA ARG A 220 -31.06 15.29 47.37
C ARG A 220 -30.87 13.99 46.61
N VAL A 221 -29.67 13.79 46.07
CA VAL A 221 -29.30 12.53 45.40
C VAL A 221 -28.56 11.61 46.37
N ILE A 222 -28.69 10.30 46.18
CA ILE A 222 -27.78 9.34 46.81
C ILE A 222 -26.52 9.31 45.95
N LEU A 223 -25.36 9.62 46.53
CA LEU A 223 -24.07 9.61 45.83
C LEU A 223 -23.45 8.22 45.82
N ASP A 224 -23.52 7.52 46.95
CA ASP A 224 -23.10 6.14 47.09
C ASP A 224 -24.19 5.36 47.83
N ASP A 225 -24.82 4.41 47.13
CA ASP A 225 -25.85 3.51 47.67
C ASP A 225 -25.25 2.11 47.82
N PRO A 226 -24.95 1.64 49.05
CA PRO A 226 -24.41 0.30 49.25
C PRO A 226 -25.41 -0.81 48.90
N TYR A 227 -26.70 -0.48 48.81
CA TYR A 227 -27.85 -1.37 48.55
C TYR A 227 -27.62 -2.82 49.03
N THR A 228 -27.35 -2.95 50.32
CA THR A 228 -27.37 -4.23 51.03
C THR A 228 -28.81 -4.49 51.47
N CYS A 229 -29.20 -5.76 51.63
CA CYS A 229 -30.57 -6.11 52.03
C CYS A 229 -30.97 -5.58 53.43
N SER A 230 -30.01 -5.01 54.18
CA SER A 230 -30.12 -4.57 55.57
C SER A 230 -30.03 -3.05 55.77
N ASP A 231 -29.45 -2.29 54.83
CA ASP A 231 -29.14 -0.86 55.03
C ASP A 231 -29.75 -0.02 53.90
N PHE A 232 -30.77 0.77 54.24
CA PHE A 232 -31.38 1.73 53.33
C PHE A 232 -30.80 3.12 53.56
N CYS A 233 -30.48 3.82 52.48
CA CYS A 233 -30.15 5.24 52.54
C CYS A 233 -31.33 6.08 53.02
N ASP A 234 -31.09 7.15 53.80
CA ASP A 234 -32.20 8.03 54.19
C ASP A 234 -32.85 8.74 53.01
N ALA A 235 -34.04 9.28 53.27
CA ALA A 235 -34.90 9.84 52.25
C ALA A 235 -34.19 10.89 51.38
N THR A 236 -34.44 10.80 50.07
CA THR A 236 -34.00 11.73 49.04
C THR A 236 -34.96 12.89 48.82
N MET A 237 -36.08 12.89 49.52
CA MET A 237 -37.11 13.90 49.45
C MET A 237 -37.59 14.25 50.85
N GLU A 238 -37.71 15.55 51.11
CA GLU A 238 -38.15 16.08 52.38
C GLU A 238 -39.24 17.12 52.14
N TRP A 239 -40.19 17.19 53.07
CA TRP A 239 -41.35 18.04 53.00
C TRP A 239 -41.38 18.96 54.20
N ARG A 240 -41.80 20.21 54.01
CA ARG A 240 -42.10 21.13 55.12
C ARG A 240 -43.40 21.88 54.87
N ALA A 241 -44.18 22.05 55.94
CA ALA A 241 -45.43 22.79 55.90
C ALA A 241 -45.20 24.30 55.76
N CYS A 242 -46.00 24.92 54.93
CA CYS A 242 -46.14 26.36 54.83
C CYS A 242 -47.13 26.89 55.86
N THR A 243 -46.99 28.17 56.20
CA THR A 243 -47.92 28.85 57.10
C THR A 243 -49.04 29.49 56.28
N TYR A 244 -50.28 29.13 56.59
CA TYR A 244 -51.45 29.74 55.97
C TYR A 244 -51.79 31.08 56.63
N SER A 245 -51.96 32.11 55.82
CA SER A 245 -52.37 33.43 56.29
C SER A 245 -53.83 33.69 55.90
N ASN A 246 -54.70 33.79 56.91
CA ASN A 246 -56.12 34.16 56.71
C ASN A 246 -56.28 35.58 56.11
N THR A 247 -55.29 36.45 56.27
CA THR A 247 -55.36 37.84 55.80
C THR A 247 -55.08 37.97 54.31
N THR A 248 -54.21 37.12 53.78
CA THR A 248 -53.85 37.08 52.35
C THR A 248 -54.49 35.91 51.62
N ASN A 249 -55.18 35.01 52.35
CA ASN A 249 -55.74 33.76 51.85
C ASN A 249 -54.71 32.92 51.08
N ASP A 250 -53.46 32.90 51.54
CA ASP A 250 -52.33 32.31 50.83
C ASP A 250 -51.37 31.58 51.78
N TYR A 251 -50.66 30.59 51.25
CA TYR A 251 -49.61 29.84 51.96
C TYR A 251 -48.27 30.51 51.73
N SER A 252 -47.63 30.92 52.82
CA SER A 252 -46.29 31.49 52.77
C SER A 252 -45.24 30.51 53.31
N PRO A 253 -44.05 30.43 52.68
CA PRO A 253 -42.93 29.65 53.20
C PRO A 253 -42.58 30.08 54.63
N PRO A 254 -42.22 29.15 55.53
CA PRO A 254 -41.69 29.52 56.83
C PRO A 254 -40.43 30.38 56.65
N ALA A 255 -40.33 31.48 57.40
CA ALA A 255 -39.14 32.33 57.38
C ALA A 255 -37.90 31.48 57.72
N ALA A 256 -36.81 31.64 56.95
CA ALA A 256 -35.61 30.85 57.16
C ALA A 256 -35.04 31.09 58.57
N SER A 257 -35.16 30.10 59.47
CA SER A 257 -34.49 30.14 60.76
C SER A 257 -32.98 30.01 60.56
N VAL A 258 -32.27 31.04 61.00
CA VAL A 258 -30.82 31.05 61.17
C VAL A 258 -30.45 29.97 62.19
N LEU A 259 -29.49 29.12 61.82
CA LEU A 259 -28.83 28.17 62.71
C LEU A 259 -28.32 28.88 63.98
N LEU A 260 -28.83 28.50 65.16
CA LEU A 260 -28.11 28.72 66.41
C LEU A 260 -27.72 27.37 66.98
N ALA A 261 -26.40 27.21 67.12
CA ALA A 261 -25.76 26.12 67.82
C ALA A 261 -26.00 26.21 69.34
N SER A 262 -25.94 25.04 69.98
CA SER A 262 -25.74 24.76 71.42
C SER A 262 -26.91 24.91 72.40
N GLY A 263 -27.02 23.92 73.29
CA GLY A 263 -27.56 24.08 74.65
C GLY A 263 -28.82 23.28 74.97
N GLU A 264 -28.70 22.36 75.94
CA GLU A 264 -29.76 21.51 76.49
C GLU A 264 -30.84 22.26 77.31
N MET A 265 -31.88 21.48 77.63
CA MET A 265 -32.76 21.51 78.81
C MET A 265 -34.13 22.21 78.71
N ALA A 266 -35.16 21.35 78.63
CA ALA A 266 -36.07 21.00 79.74
C ALA A 266 -37.58 21.17 79.46
N LEU A 267 -38.25 20.08 79.83
CA LEU A 267 -39.66 19.77 80.01
C LEU A 267 -40.61 20.95 80.29
N GLU A 268 -41.84 20.82 79.78
CA GLU A 268 -43.01 20.65 80.65
C GLU A 268 -43.99 19.67 80.01
N ALA A 269 -44.52 18.78 80.84
CA ALA A 269 -45.47 17.73 80.51
C ALA A 269 -46.89 18.21 80.83
N GLU A 270 -47.86 17.85 80.01
CA GLU A 270 -49.22 17.59 80.49
C GLU A 270 -49.76 16.31 79.86
N ALA A 271 -50.21 15.43 80.75
CA ALA A 271 -50.75 14.11 80.49
C ALA A 271 -52.28 14.15 80.55
N PHE A 272 -52.94 13.49 79.60
CA PHE A 272 -54.26 12.85 79.68
C PHE A 272 -54.31 11.94 78.44
N GLY A 273 -54.64 10.66 78.45
CA GLY A 273 -55.19 9.75 79.45
C GLY A 273 -55.98 8.69 78.68
N GLN A 274 -55.55 7.44 78.78
CA GLN A 274 -56.32 6.18 78.62
C GLN A 274 -57.11 5.95 77.32
N ASP A 275 -56.67 4.98 76.51
CA ASP A 275 -57.30 3.65 76.44
C ASP A 275 -56.46 2.68 75.58
N GLY A 276 -56.42 1.42 76.04
CA GLY A 276 -55.46 0.40 75.63
C GLY A 276 -55.70 -0.31 74.30
N GLU A 277 -54.60 -0.87 73.79
CA GLU A 277 -54.42 -1.86 72.72
C GLU A 277 -55.31 -3.13 72.82
N PRO A 278 -55.27 -4.11 71.86
CA PRO A 278 -54.71 -4.11 70.49
C PRO A 278 -55.61 -4.83 69.41
N SER A 279 -55.13 -4.83 68.15
CA SER A 279 -55.04 -5.98 67.22
C SER A 279 -55.73 -5.92 65.84
N HIS A 280 -54.90 -6.24 64.83
CA HIS A 280 -55.11 -6.97 63.57
C HIS A 280 -56.33 -6.68 62.66
N VAL A 281 -56.07 -6.21 61.43
CA VAL A 281 -56.63 -6.83 60.21
C VAL A 281 -55.63 -6.74 59.04
N GLN A 282 -55.51 -7.87 58.33
CA GLN A 282 -54.74 -8.16 57.13
C GLN A 282 -55.04 -7.22 55.94
N ALA A 283 -54.01 -6.94 55.13
CA ALA A 283 -54.19 -6.55 53.73
C ALA A 283 -54.06 -7.78 52.83
N LEU A 284 -55.15 -8.10 52.13
CA LEU A 284 -55.25 -9.05 51.03
C LEU A 284 -54.60 -8.48 49.77
N TYR A 285 -53.99 -9.38 49.00
CA TYR A 285 -53.61 -9.22 47.60
C TYR A 285 -54.80 -8.76 46.73
N VAL A 286 -54.58 -7.77 45.86
CA VAL A 286 -54.63 -7.89 44.38
C VAL A 286 -53.61 -6.93 43.79
#